data_AF-A0A8T4S0C9-F1
#
_entry.id   AF-A0A8T4S0C9-F1
#
_cell.length_a   1.000
_cell.length_b   1.000
_cell.length_c   1.000
_cell.angle_alpha   90.00
_cell.angle_beta   90.00
_cell.angle_gamma   90.00
#
_symmetry.space_group_name_H-M   'P 1'
#
loop_
_entity.id
_entity.type
_entity.pdbx_description
1 polymer ?
#
loop_
_entity_poly.entity_id
_entity_poly.type
_entity_poly.pdbx_seq_one_letter_code
_entity_poly.pdbx_strand_id
1 'polypeptide(L)'
;MNWVNTYLSRITQFVKSMQPQVGDYWLADEQFIKVKGNQQYVWNVLDNKTRFLLASNASKTRSYDDARRTFKKAKKTAGKKAKTVVTGEAHWLIPSA
;
A
#
# COMPACT_ATOMS: atom_id res chain seq x y z
N MET A 1 12.63 19.82 -8.85
CA MET A 1 11.59 18.78 -8.73
C MET A 1 10.15 19.33 -8.69
N ASN A 2 9.88 20.60 -9.06
CA ASN A 2 8.55 21.19 -8.90
C ASN A 2 7.45 20.50 -9.74
N TRP A 3 7.79 19.98 -10.92
CA TRP A 3 6.82 19.33 -11.79
C TRP A 3 6.13 18.14 -11.12
N VAL A 4 6.87 17.29 -10.39
CA VAL A 4 6.30 16.11 -9.71
C VAL A 4 5.19 16.53 -8.75
N ASN A 5 5.44 17.55 -7.91
CA ASN A 5 4.44 18.06 -6.97
C ASN A 5 3.24 18.68 -7.70
N THR A 6 3.47 19.42 -8.78
CA THR A 6 2.41 20.02 -9.60
C THR A 6 1.48 18.96 -10.18
N TYR A 7 2.02 17.93 -10.83
CA TYR A 7 1.21 16.88 -11.45
C TYR A 7 0.58 15.96 -10.39
N LEU A 8 1.30 15.59 -9.33
CA LEU A 8 0.73 14.80 -8.24
C LEU A 8 -0.46 15.49 -7.58
N SER A 9 -0.40 16.80 -7.37
CA SER A 9 -1.53 17.56 -6.82
C SER A 9 -2.78 17.44 -7.70
N ARG A 10 -2.62 17.64 -9.02
CA ARG A 10 -3.73 17.52 -9.99
C ARG A 10 -4.29 16.11 -10.05
N ILE A 11 -3.43 15.09 -10.14
CA ILE A 11 -3.82 13.68 -10.16
C ILE A 11 -4.54 13.32 -8.86
N THR A 12 -4.02 13.75 -7.72
CA THR A 12 -4.63 13.46 -6.40
C THR A 12 -6.03 14.06 -6.29
N GLN A 13 -6.23 15.29 -6.76
CA GLN A 13 -7.55 15.93 -6.75
C GLN A 13 -8.56 15.17 -7.63
N PHE A 14 -8.13 14.73 -8.81
CA PHE A 14 -8.95 13.93 -9.71
C PHE A 14 -9.26 12.54 -9.13
N VAL A 15 -8.28 11.84 -8.56
CA VAL A 15 -8.47 10.50 -7.99
C VAL A 15 -9.37 10.52 -6.75
N LYS A 16 -9.35 11.59 -5.96
CA LYS A 16 -10.20 11.74 -4.77
C LYS A 16 -11.70 11.72 -5.07
N SER A 17 -12.13 12.13 -6.26
CA SER A 17 -13.56 12.09 -6.65
C SER A 17 -13.98 10.74 -7.24
N MET A 18 -13.04 9.81 -7.47
CA MET A 18 -13.33 8.51 -8.06
C MET A 18 -13.49 7.44 -6.99
N GLN A 19 -14.56 6.65 -7.11
CA GLN A 19 -14.68 5.39 -6.36
C GLN A 19 -14.16 4.25 -7.24
N PRO A 20 -13.07 3.57 -6.86
CA PRO A 20 -12.51 2.50 -7.68
C PRO A 20 -13.43 1.28 -7.65
N GLN A 21 -13.69 0.70 -8.82
CA GLN A 21 -14.38 -0.59 -8.92
C GLN A 21 -13.39 -1.71 -8.64
N VAL A 22 -13.41 -2.23 -7.42
CA VAL A 22 -12.49 -3.29 -6.97
C VAL A 22 -13.24 -4.59 -6.64
N GLY A 23 -12.55 -5.70 -6.83
CA GLY A 23 -13.06 -7.04 -6.54
C GLY A 23 -12.98 -7.40 -5.05
N ASP A 24 -13.22 -8.68 -4.79
CA ASP A 24 -13.21 -9.25 -3.44
C ASP A 24 -11.85 -9.88 -3.07
N TYR A 25 -10.90 -9.88 -4.00
CA TYR A 25 -9.58 -10.51 -3.87
C TYR A 25 -8.50 -9.44 -3.90
N TRP A 26 -7.79 -9.27 -2.78
CA TRP A 26 -6.70 -8.30 -2.68
C TRP A 26 -5.35 -9.00 -2.53
N LEU A 27 -4.32 -8.36 -3.07
CA LEU A 27 -2.93 -8.73 -2.87
C LEU A 27 -2.32 -7.75 -1.90
N ALA A 28 -1.60 -8.25 -0.91
CA ALA A 28 -0.89 -7.42 0.04
C ALA A 28 0.56 -7.87 0.13
N ASP A 29 1.45 -6.91 0.35
CA ASP A 29 2.88 -7.20 0.50
C ASP A 29 3.53 -6.17 1.41
N GLU A 30 4.60 -6.60 2.07
CA GLU A 30 5.47 -5.79 2.90
C GLU A 30 6.87 -5.78 2.31
N GLN A 31 7.37 -4.59 2.00
CA GLN A 31 8.73 -4.37 1.50
C GLN A 31 9.49 -3.44 2.43
N PHE A 32 10.82 -3.54 2.48
CA PHE A 32 11.66 -2.51 3.09
C PHE A 32 12.32 -1.65 2.02
N ILE A 33 12.52 -0.38 2.33
CA ILE A 33 13.25 0.59 1.50
C ILE A 33 14.23 1.36 2.38
N LYS A 34 15.32 1.88 1.80
CA LYS A 34 16.25 2.78 2.50
C LYS A 34 16.00 4.22 2.08
N VAL A 35 15.60 5.07 3.03
CA VAL A 35 15.37 6.51 2.82
C VAL A 35 16.45 7.26 3.58
N LYS A 36 17.38 7.90 2.85
CA LYS A 36 18.55 8.59 3.42
C LYS A 36 19.34 7.70 4.40
N GLY A 37 19.58 6.45 4.00
CA GLY A 37 20.29 5.45 4.82
C GLY A 37 19.44 4.77 5.90
N ASN A 38 18.26 5.31 6.24
CA ASN A 38 17.39 4.72 7.24
C ASN A 38 16.41 3.73 6.63
N GLN A 39 16.28 2.54 7.21
CA GLN A 39 15.31 1.55 6.79
C GLN A 39 13.88 2.00 7.12
N GLN A 40 12.97 1.81 6.17
CA GLN A 40 11.52 1.94 6.35
C GLN A 40 10.83 0.73 5.76
N TYR A 41 9.68 0.38 6.30
CA TYR A 41 8.81 -0.68 5.82
C TYR A 41 7.61 -0.05 5.14
N VAL A 42 7.20 -0.60 4.00
CA VAL A 42 6.05 -0.15 3.23
C VAL A 42 5.11 -1.33 3.06
N TRP A 43 3.90 -1.16 3.59
CA TRP A 43 2.79 -2.05 3.34
C TRP A 43 1.98 -1.53 2.15
N ASN A 44 1.75 -2.38 1.16
CA ASN A 44 0.91 -2.09 0.01
C ASN A 44 -0.24 -3.09 -0.07
N VAL A 45 -1.42 -2.62 -0.48
CA VAL A 45 -2.59 -3.45 -0.74
C VAL A 45 -3.17 -3.07 -2.09
N LEU A 46 -3.28 -4.05 -3.00
CA LEU A 46 -3.76 -3.89 -4.37
C LEU A 46 -4.98 -4.78 -4.62
N ASP A 47 -5.87 -4.33 -5.48
CA ASP A 47 -6.87 -5.21 -6.10
C ASP A 47 -6.18 -6.18 -7.09
N ASN A 48 -6.56 -7.46 -7.08
CA ASN A 48 -5.84 -8.47 -7.86
C ASN A 48 -5.92 -8.28 -9.38
N LYS A 49 -7.04 -7.73 -9.89
CA LYS A 49 -7.38 -7.71 -11.31
C LYS A 49 -7.03 -6.36 -11.91
N THR A 50 -7.48 -5.29 -11.28
CA THR A 50 -7.27 -3.93 -11.75
C THR A 50 -5.89 -3.39 -11.38
N ARG A 51 -5.18 -4.06 -10.46
CA ARG A 51 -3.92 -3.56 -9.85
C ARG A 51 -4.06 -2.18 -9.22
N PHE A 52 -5.28 -1.77 -8.90
CA PHE A 52 -5.53 -0.52 -8.22
C PHE A 52 -4.96 -0.57 -6.80
N LEU A 53 -4.11 0.39 -6.45
CA LEU A 53 -3.50 0.49 -5.13
C LEU A 53 -4.50 1.06 -4.12
N LEU A 54 -5.08 0.19 -3.31
CA LEU A 54 -6.09 0.52 -2.30
C LEU A 54 -5.50 1.27 -1.11
N ALA A 55 -4.29 0.89 -0.70
CA ALA A 55 -3.56 1.56 0.35
C ALA A 55 -2.05 1.34 0.23
N SER A 56 -1.31 2.36 0.65
CA SER A 56 0.11 2.31 0.93
C SER A 56 0.36 3.00 2.27
N ASN A 57 1.22 2.40 3.10
CA ASN A 57 1.62 2.92 4.40
C ASN A 57 3.11 2.66 4.62
N ALA A 58 3.89 3.74 4.77
CA ALA A 58 5.30 3.68 5.11
C ALA A 58 5.49 3.91 6.61
N SER A 59 6.36 3.12 7.25
CA SER A 59 6.65 3.17 8.67
C SER A 59 8.13 2.93 8.93
N LYS A 60 8.65 3.48 10.03
CA LYS A 60 10.01 3.15 10.51
C LYS A 60 10.06 1.79 11.20
N THR A 61 8.91 1.29 11.65
CA THR A 61 8.79 0.02 12.37
C THR A 61 8.14 -1.04 11.49
N ARG A 62 8.48 -2.30 11.75
CA ARG A 62 7.80 -3.46 11.19
C ARG A 62 6.81 -3.97 12.23
N SER A 63 5.54 -3.58 12.11
CA SER A 63 4.54 -3.89 13.14
C SER A 63 3.22 -4.38 12.56
N TYR A 64 2.54 -5.22 13.35
CA TYR A 64 1.16 -5.61 13.06
C TYR A 64 0.22 -4.40 12.96
N ASP A 65 0.45 -3.34 13.76
CA ASP A 65 -0.36 -2.13 13.71
C ASP A 65 -0.19 -1.36 12.39
N ASP A 66 0.99 -1.42 11.76
CA ASP A 66 1.23 -0.87 10.44
C ASP A 66 0.42 -1.61 9.37
N ALA A 67 0.41 -2.95 9.40
CA ALA A 67 -0.44 -3.75 8.53
C ALA A 67 -1.93 -3.42 8.75
N ARG A 68 -2.38 -3.41 10.01
CA ARG A 68 -3.76 -3.14 10.39
C ARG A 68 -4.22 -1.75 9.92
N ARG A 69 -3.39 -0.72 10.07
CA ARG A 69 -3.68 0.63 9.56
C ARG A 69 -3.83 0.64 8.04
N THR A 70 -2.97 -0.10 7.34
CA THR A 70 -3.01 -0.22 5.88
C THR A 70 -4.31 -0.87 5.41
N PHE A 71 -4.72 -2.00 6.00
CA PHE A 71 -5.97 -2.66 5.64
C PHE A 71 -7.22 -1.85 6.00
N LYS A 72 -7.19 -1.08 7.10
CA LYS A 72 -8.28 -0.12 7.41
C LYS A 72 -8.41 0.94 6.32
N LYS A 73 -7.28 1.47 5.83
CA LYS A 73 -7.26 2.43 4.71
C LYS A 73 -7.78 1.78 3.43
N ALA A 74 -7.33 0.57 3.10
CA ALA A 74 -7.77 -0.17 1.92
C ALA A 74 -9.30 -0.41 1.92
N LYS A 75 -9.87 -0.83 3.06
CA LYS A 75 -11.32 -0.97 3.25
C LYS A 75 -12.07 0.33 3.00
N LYS A 76 -11.54 1.46 3.50
CA LYS A 76 -12.16 2.78 3.29
C LYS A 76 -12.13 3.17 1.81
N THR A 77 -11.00 2.98 1.12
CA THR A 77 -10.86 3.27 -0.32
C THR A 77 -11.80 2.41 -1.17
N ALA A 78 -11.88 1.10 -0.88
CA ALA A 78 -12.74 0.16 -1.59
C ALA A 78 -14.24 0.34 -1.31
N GLY A 79 -14.60 0.99 -0.19
CA GLY A 79 -15.99 1.02 0.30
C GLY A 79 -16.51 -0.33 0.84
N LYS A 80 -15.68 -1.39 0.82
CA LYS A 80 -16.01 -2.75 1.24
C LYS A 80 -14.79 -3.49 1.79
N LYS A 81 -15.02 -4.65 2.40
CA LYS A 81 -13.93 -5.58 2.78
C LYS A 81 -13.65 -6.54 1.63
N ALA A 82 -12.40 -6.98 1.50
CA ALA A 82 -12.08 -8.18 0.72
C ALA A 82 -12.75 -9.42 1.34
N LYS A 83 -13.04 -10.41 0.49
CA LYS A 83 -13.31 -11.79 0.93
C LYS A 83 -12.02 -12.56 1.14
N THR A 84 -11.02 -12.30 0.29
CA THR A 84 -9.75 -13.01 0.30
C THR A 84 -8.60 -12.01 0.19
N VAL A 85 -7.59 -12.17 1.05
CA VAL A 85 -6.34 -11.43 0.96
C VAL A 85 -5.22 -12.45 0.80
N VAL A 86 -4.38 -12.25 -0.22
CA VAL A 86 -3.16 -13.02 -0.42
C VAL A 86 -1.98 -12.14 -0.04
N THR A 87 -1.18 -12.59 0.92
CA THR A 87 0.05 -11.90 1.32
C THR A 87 1.27 -12.62 0.78
N GLY A 88 2.25 -11.88 0.27
CA GLY A 88 3.60 -12.40 0.09
C GLY A 88 4.34 -12.46 1.42
N GLU A 89 5.11 -13.52 1.68
CA GLU A 89 6.08 -13.54 2.77
C GLU A 89 7.46 -13.09 2.26
N ALA A 90 8.04 -12.06 2.88
CA ALA A 90 9.44 -11.70 2.72
C ALA A 90 10.35 -12.42 3.74
N HIS A 91 10.09 -13.71 4.05
CA HIS A 91 10.67 -14.36 5.23
C HIS A 91 12.07 -15.00 5.07
N TRP A 92 12.75 -14.97 3.90
CA TRP A 92 14.03 -15.74 3.79
C TRP A 92 15.24 -15.10 3.08
N LEU A 93 15.15 -13.92 2.45
CA LEU A 93 16.25 -13.45 1.57
C LEU A 93 17.15 -12.32 2.13
N ILE A 94 17.18 -12.13 3.45
CA ILE A 94 18.23 -11.29 4.06
C ILE A 94 18.94 -12.13 5.12
N PRO A 95 20.07 -12.78 4.78
CA PRO A 95 20.99 -13.27 5.79
C PRO A 95 21.34 -12.10 6.70
N SER A 96 21.20 -12.28 8.01
CA SER A 96 21.80 -11.40 9.00
C SER A 96 23.29 -11.27 8.68
N ALA A 97 23.68 -10.09 8.19
CA ALA A 97 25.06 -9.65 8.03
C ALA A 97 25.42 -8.73 9.20
#